data_AF-A0A355R0X2-F1
#
_entry.id   AF-A0A355R0X2-F1
#
_cell.length_a   1.000
_cell.length_b   1.000
_cell.length_c   1.000
_cell.angle_alpha   90.00
_cell.angle_beta   90.00
_cell.angle_gamma   90.00
#
_symmetry.space_group_name_H-M   'P 1'
#
loop_
_entity.id
_entity.type
_entity.pdbx_description
1 polymer ?
#
loop_
_entity_poly.entity_id
_entity_poly.type
_entity_poly.pdbx_seq_one_letter_code
_entity_poly.pdbx_strand_id
1 'polypeptide(L)'
;MSNPRKLARRARMLRWMLNLYPPYLGAGIHVQHISPDLRSVKVAMKLTRWNRNYVGTQFGGSLYAMVDPFYMLLLIEQLGRDYIVWDK
;
A
#
# COMPACT_ATOMS: atom_id res chain seq x y z
N MET A 1 11.27 -18.15 12.20
CA MET A 1 11.50 -17.77 10.79
C MET A 1 10.23 -18.05 9.99
N SER A 2 9.58 -17.02 9.45
CA SER A 2 8.34 -17.13 8.69
C SER A 2 8.57 -17.86 7.35
N ASN A 3 7.67 -18.78 6.99
CA ASN A 3 7.78 -19.57 5.77
C ASN A 3 7.72 -18.67 4.51
N PRO A 4 8.75 -18.64 3.65
CA PRO A 4 8.84 -17.73 2.50
C PRO A 4 7.73 -17.94 1.47
N ARG A 5 7.23 -19.18 1.30
CA ARG A 5 6.07 -19.45 0.43
C ARG A 5 4.78 -18.84 0.97
N LYS A 6 4.64 -18.79 2.29
CA LYS A 6 3.48 -18.19 2.97
C LYS A 6 3.49 -16.67 2.83
N LEU A 7 4.65 -16.04 2.99
CA LEU A 7 4.85 -14.59 2.77
C LEU A 7 4.55 -14.20 1.33
N ALA A 8 5.09 -14.94 0.34
CA ALA A 8 4.83 -14.67 -1.07
C ALA A 8 3.33 -14.78 -1.43
N ARG A 9 2.61 -15.75 -0.85
CA ARG A 9 1.15 -15.86 -1.04
C ARG A 9 0.40 -14.69 -0.40
N ARG A 10 0.80 -14.26 0.80
CA ARG A 10 0.25 -13.07 1.46
C ARG A 10 0.49 -11.82 0.63
N ALA A 11 1.71 -11.60 0.15
CA ALA A 11 2.05 -10.46 -0.72
C ALA A 11 1.12 -10.37 -1.94
N ARG A 12 0.85 -11.51 -2.61
CA ARG A 12 -0.09 -11.54 -3.74
C ARG A 12 -1.52 -11.21 -3.31
N MET A 13 -1.98 -11.78 -2.19
CA MET A 13 -3.32 -11.53 -1.65
C MET A 13 -3.50 -10.06 -1.26
N LEU A 14 -2.53 -9.49 -0.53
CA LEU A 14 -2.52 -8.08 -0.13
C LEU A 14 -2.54 -7.15 -1.34
N ARG A 15 -1.73 -7.44 -2.38
CA ARG A 15 -1.76 -6.65 -3.62
C ARG A 15 -3.16 -6.62 -4.24
N TRP A 16 -3.85 -7.76 -4.29
CA TRP A 16 -5.21 -7.83 -4.81
C TRP A 16 -6.22 -7.08 -3.94
N MET A 17 -6.16 -7.26 -2.61
CA MET A 17 -7.05 -6.56 -1.68
C MET A 17 -6.87 -5.04 -1.72
N LEU A 18 -5.62 -4.56 -1.72
CA LEU A 18 -5.31 -3.13 -1.79
C LEU A 18 -5.74 -2.52 -3.12
N ASN A 19 -5.60 -3.24 -4.23
CA ASN A 19 -6.09 -2.77 -5.54
C ASN A 19 -7.61 -2.81 -5.68
N LEU A 20 -8.33 -3.56 -4.85
CA LEU A 20 -9.79 -3.58 -4.80
C LEU A 20 -10.37 -2.60 -3.77
N TYR A 21 -9.52 -1.99 -2.95
CA TYR A 21 -9.95 -1.12 -1.87
C TYR A 21 -10.57 0.18 -2.44
N PRO A 22 -11.85 0.48 -2.16
CA PRO A 22 -12.56 1.60 -2.81
C PRO A 22 -11.88 2.96 -2.65
N PRO A 23 -11.29 3.32 -1.48
CA PRO A 23 -10.55 4.57 -1.34
C PRO A 23 -9.35 4.69 -2.28
N TYR A 24 -8.61 3.59 -2.52
CA TYR A 24 -7.46 3.61 -3.43
C TYR A 24 -7.91 3.74 -4.88
N LEU A 25 -9.00 3.06 -5.25
CA LEU A 25 -9.61 3.22 -6.56
C LEU A 25 -10.07 4.65 -6.81
N GLY A 26 -10.75 5.27 -5.83
CA GLY A 26 -11.19 6.67 -5.91
C GLY A 26 -10.03 7.66 -5.98
N ALA A 27 -8.93 7.39 -5.27
CA ALA A 27 -7.71 8.19 -5.30
C ALA A 27 -6.82 7.90 -6.53
N GLY A 28 -7.13 6.89 -7.35
CA GLY A 28 -6.30 6.48 -8.49
C GLY A 28 -4.96 5.85 -8.10
N ILE A 29 -4.88 5.29 -6.88
CA ILE A 29 -3.72 4.59 -6.32
C ILE A 29 -3.76 3.13 -6.79
N HIS A 30 -2.65 2.64 -7.32
CA HIS A 30 -2.50 1.27 -7.81
C HIS A 30 -1.19 0.63 -7.33
N VAL A 31 -1.31 -0.50 -6.65
CA VAL A 31 -0.17 -1.31 -6.20
C VAL A 31 0.34 -2.15 -7.37
N GLN A 32 1.50 -1.76 -7.90
CA GLN A 32 2.15 -2.44 -9.02
C GLN A 32 2.81 -3.75 -8.58
N HIS A 33 3.53 -3.72 -7.47
CA HIS A 33 4.31 -4.85 -6.99
C HIS A 33 4.44 -4.85 -5.47
N ILE A 34 4.39 -6.03 -4.86
CA ILE A 34 4.76 -6.27 -3.47
C ILE A 34 5.80 -7.39 -3.49
N SER A 35 6.93 -7.17 -2.83
CA SER A 35 8.01 -8.15 -2.82
C SER A 35 7.60 -9.43 -2.08
N PRO A 36 8.09 -10.62 -2.46
CA PRO A 36 7.71 -11.89 -1.83
C PRO A 36 8.06 -11.98 -0.35
N ASP A 37 9.05 -11.21 0.09
CA ASP A 37 9.53 -11.07 1.45
C ASP A 37 8.84 -9.94 2.23
N LEU A 38 7.87 -9.23 1.63
CA LEU A 38 7.14 -8.12 2.26
C LEU A 38 8.08 -7.06 2.86
N ARG A 39 9.12 -6.70 2.08
CA ARG A 39 10.09 -5.65 2.43
C ARG A 39 10.00 -4.41 1.55
N SER A 40 9.45 -4.55 0.35
CA SER A 40 9.23 -3.42 -0.55
C SER A 40 7.89 -3.50 -1.24
N VAL A 41 7.32 -2.33 -1.49
CA VAL A 41 6.09 -2.14 -2.27
C VAL A 41 6.34 -1.06 -3.30
N LYS A 42 5.88 -1.32 -4.52
CA LYS A 42 5.85 -0.33 -5.59
C LYS A 42 4.40 0.07 -5.85
N VAL A 43 4.09 1.33 -5.60
CA VAL A 43 2.77 1.93 -5.80
C VAL A 43 2.91 3.02 -6.85
N ALA A 44 1.89 3.18 -7.68
CA ALA A 44 1.78 4.28 -8.61
C ALA A 44 0.42 4.96 -8.45
N MET A 45 0.41 6.28 -8.60
CA MET A 45 -0.82 7.07 -8.61
C MET A 45 -0.89 7.83 -9.92
N LYS A 46 -1.89 7.51 -10.75
CA LYS A 46 -2.10 8.20 -12.02
C LYS A 46 -2.89 9.48 -11.74
N LEU A 47 -2.49 10.61 -12.31
CA LEU A 47 -3.31 11.82 -12.26
C LEU A 47 -4.60 11.59 -13.05
N THR A 48 -5.74 11.74 -12.38
CA THR A 48 -7.09 11.64 -12.92
C THR A 48 -7.86 12.91 -12.57
N ARG A 49 -9.06 13.10 -13.12
CA ARG A 49 -9.92 14.24 -12.76
C ARG A 49 -10.38 14.19 -11.30
N TRP A 50 -10.43 12.99 -10.72
CA TRP A 50 -10.93 12.73 -9.36
C TRP A 50 -9.90 12.97 -8.25
N ASN A 51 -8.61 12.91 -8.57
CA ASN A 51 -7.51 13.11 -7.61
C ASN A 51 -6.68 14.37 -7.91
N ARG A 52 -7.26 15.30 -8.68
CA ARG A 52 -6.66 16.58 -9.03
C ARG A 52 -7.06 17.63 -8.00
N ASN A 53 -6.09 18.43 -7.55
CA ASN A 53 -6.35 19.57 -6.67
C ASN A 53 -6.79 20.82 -7.45
N TYR A 54 -7.08 21.90 -6.73
CA TYR A 54 -7.50 23.18 -7.30
C TYR A 54 -6.53 23.75 -8.35
N VAL A 55 -5.23 23.49 -8.21
CA VAL A 55 -4.17 24.00 -9.09
C VAL A 55 -3.80 23.03 -10.23
N GLY A 56 -4.55 21.93 -10.40
CA GLY A 56 -4.36 21.00 -11.52
C GLY A 56 -3.33 19.89 -11.29
N THR A 57 -2.72 19.80 -10.12
CA THR A 57 -1.75 18.76 -9.74
C THR A 57 -2.38 17.69 -8.84
N GLN A 58 -1.60 16.70 -8.38
CA GLN A 58 -2.15 15.65 -7.53
C GLN A 58 -2.58 16.21 -6.16
N PHE A 59 -3.73 15.73 -5.68
CA PHE A 59 -4.22 16.07 -4.35
C PHE A 59 -3.27 15.55 -3.26
N GLY A 60 -2.85 16.44 -2.37
CA GLY A 60 -1.89 16.11 -1.31
C GLY A 60 -2.35 14.97 -0.39
N GLY A 61 -3.65 14.91 -0.08
CA GLY A 61 -4.20 13.81 0.71
C GLY A 61 -4.11 12.45 -0.01
N SER A 62 -4.26 12.44 -1.35
CA SER A 62 -4.07 11.22 -2.15
C SER A 62 -2.60 10.80 -2.18
N LEU A 63 -1.67 11.76 -2.18
CA LEU A 63 -0.24 11.48 -2.09
C LEU A 63 0.14 10.87 -0.74
N TYR A 64 -0.44 11.36 0.36
CA TYR A 64 -0.18 10.80 1.68
C TYR A 64 -0.75 9.38 1.80
N ALA A 65 -1.99 9.17 1.34
CA ALA A 65 -2.62 7.86 1.31
C ALA A 65 -1.88 6.84 0.42
N MET A 66 -1.10 7.29 -0.57
CA MET A 66 -0.26 6.42 -1.41
C MET A 66 0.92 5.83 -0.64
N VAL A 67 1.34 6.44 0.46
CA VAL A 67 2.60 6.12 1.15
C VAL A 67 2.34 5.49 2.53
N ASP A 68 1.48 6.14 3.31
CA ASP A 68 1.28 5.90 4.74
C ASP A 68 1.00 4.43 5.14
N PRO A 69 -0.09 3.80 4.67
CA PRO A 69 -0.49 2.46 5.12
C PRO A 69 0.51 1.36 4.72
N PHE A 70 1.36 1.61 3.72
CA PHE A 70 2.32 0.61 3.25
C PHE A 70 3.48 0.43 4.23
N TYR A 71 3.92 1.50 4.89
CA TYR A 71 4.99 1.39 5.90
C TYR A 71 4.54 0.55 7.09
N MET A 72 3.38 0.87 7.65
CA MET A 72 2.80 0.10 8.75
C MET A 72 2.62 -1.37 8.37
N LEU A 73 2.08 -1.65 7.18
CA LEU A 73 1.84 -3.01 6.71
C LEU A 73 3.14 -3.83 6.57
N LEU A 74 4.20 -3.22 6.02
CA LEU A 74 5.50 -3.89 5.90
C LEU A 74 6.10 -4.17 7.28
N LEU A 75 6.01 -3.22 8.21
CA LEU A 75 6.51 -3.39 9.57
C LEU A 75 5.75 -4.48 10.35
N ILE A 76 4.42 -4.54 10.24
CA ILE A 76 3.62 -5.59 10.88
C ILE A 76 4.06 -6.97 10.41
N GLU A 77 4.29 -7.14 9.10
CA GLU A 77 4.70 -8.44 8.56
C GLU A 77 6.18 -8.77 8.86
N GLN A 78 7.07 -7.78 8.98
CA GLN A 78 8.48 -8.01 9.35
C GLN A 78 8.66 -8.29 10.84
N LEU A 79 8.02 -7.51 11.72
CA LEU A 79 8.16 -7.63 13.17
C LEU A 79 7.34 -8.81 13.71
N GLY A 80 6.24 -9.16 13.04
CA GLY A 80 5.40 -10.28 13.42
C GLY A 80 4.36 -9.91 14.49
N ARG A 81 3.67 -10.93 14.99
CA ARG A 81 2.49 -10.77 15.87
C ARG A 81 2.81 -10.29 17.28
N ASP A 82 4.07 -10.37 17.67
CA ASP A 82 4.53 -9.99 19.01
C ASP A 82 4.71 -8.47 19.15
N TYR A 83 4.57 -7.73 18.06
CA TYR A 83 4.73 -6.29 18.01
C TYR A 83 3.45 -5.61 17.55
N ILE A 84 3.06 -4.56 18.28
CA ILE A 84 2.02 -3.64 17.86
C ILE A 84 2.71 -2.53 17.06
N VAL A 85 2.42 -2.46 15.77
CA VAL A 85 2.81 -1.32 14.93
C VAL A 85 1.62 -0.39 14.86
N TRP A 86 1.78 0.79 15.42
CA TRP A 86 0.78 1.84 15.38
C TRP A 86 1.42 3.08 14.77
N ASP A 87 0.79 3.58 13.72
CA ASP A 87 1.06 4.92 13.23
C ASP A 87 0.31 5.93 14.11
N LYS A 88 0.89 7.13 14.29
CA LYS A 88 0.49 8.09 15.34
C LYS A 88 -0.11 9.35 14.78
#